data_AF-A0A176S6A0-F1
#
_entry.id   AF-A0A176S6A0-F1
#
_cell.length_a   1.000
_cell.length_b   1.000
_cell.length_c   1.000
_cell.angle_alpha   90.00
_cell.angle_beta   90.00
_cell.angle_gamma   90.00
#
_symmetry.space_group_name_H-M   'P 1'
#
loop_
_entity.id
_entity.type
_entity.pdbx_description
1 polymer ?
#
loop_
_entity_poly.entity_id
_entity_poly.type
_entity_poly.pdbx_seq_one_letter_code
_entity_poly.pdbx_strand_id
1 'polypeptide(L)'
;MAFSPDGQLALSGSNDHTLKLWDVSSGRQIRTFQGHSYAVTAVAFSPDGQLALSGSADNTTRLWNIKTGEEIAQMVAFEDGEWVTITPQGYYVASAGGEKYINVRIGNKVSGVEPYRNRPDLVKVVLQTGEIDTTPPRIVLHPKKRLIRDELVIDTHSLRGQAIDKSGVASVSVNGQAASLDKQGYFTFELQLPLGENSVQIAATDIFDNTAHKNFTLSFQPKPKPVEASGKYHALVIGINRYPYLKDPRFDLNLDTAVNDARSVADILQKNYGFTVKTLINEQATRSGILRAYRQLLNKATKDDHLLIYYAGHGYRHSKMDTAYWLPADAKPDEDTWIIADRITGYMKGSDAKNILIVADSCYAGGIAKTRNYMPWWQTDKSTRQRFLKSMKQESSRILISSGGDHPVFDSGGDGHSIFAQAFIDGLRQTNGAFTAEELLHYVKQRVAGTSDQVPEIYFIRNSGHRGGDFVFEGR
;
A
#
# COMPACT_ATOMS: atom_id res chain seq x y z
N MET A 1 -58.51 15.89 7.87
CA MET A 1 -57.86 15.97 9.21
C MET A 1 -58.12 14.66 9.92
N ALA A 2 -57.17 14.16 10.71
CA ALA A 2 -57.30 12.94 11.51
C ALA A 2 -56.68 13.14 12.90
N PHE A 3 -57.20 12.48 13.93
CA PHE A 3 -56.56 12.40 15.25
C PHE A 3 -55.80 11.07 15.38
N SER A 4 -54.71 11.06 16.15
CA SER A 4 -54.06 9.81 16.54
C SER A 4 -54.99 8.97 17.43
N PRO A 5 -54.78 7.65 17.51
CA PRO A 5 -55.61 6.76 18.32
C PRO A 5 -55.72 7.16 19.80
N ASP A 6 -54.68 7.76 20.35
CA ASP A 6 -54.63 8.28 21.73
C ASP A 6 -55.14 9.73 21.87
N GLY A 7 -55.51 10.38 20.76
CA GLY A 7 -56.00 11.75 20.71
C GLY A 7 -54.95 12.82 21.01
N GLN A 8 -53.68 12.46 21.20
CA GLN A 8 -52.63 13.42 21.57
C GLN A 8 -52.11 14.22 20.36
N LEU A 9 -52.23 13.66 19.16
CA LEU A 9 -51.73 14.23 17.92
C LEU A 9 -52.88 14.44 16.93
N ALA A 10 -52.72 15.45 16.07
CA ALA A 10 -53.57 15.63 14.90
C ALA A 10 -52.74 15.68 13.62
N LEU A 11 -53.29 15.15 12.54
CA LEU A 11 -52.75 15.23 11.18
C LEU A 11 -53.68 16.06 10.29
N SER A 12 -53.09 16.94 9.49
CA SER A 12 -53.81 17.69 8.45
C SER A 12 -53.07 17.61 7.12
N GLY A 13 -53.80 17.33 6.04
CA GLY A 13 -53.35 17.59 4.68
C GLY A 13 -53.65 19.03 4.28
N SER A 14 -52.87 19.59 3.36
CA SER A 14 -52.96 21.00 2.96
C SER A 14 -52.84 21.17 1.44
N ASN A 15 -53.39 22.28 0.95
CA ASN A 15 -53.22 22.73 -0.44
C ASN A 15 -51.79 23.22 -0.73
N ASP A 16 -50.94 23.38 0.29
CA ASP A 16 -49.50 23.68 0.13
C ASP A 16 -48.65 22.44 -0.21
N HIS A 17 -49.30 21.32 -0.54
CA HIS A 17 -48.71 20.03 -0.90
C HIS A 17 -48.02 19.31 0.28
N THR A 18 -48.26 19.76 1.51
CA THR A 18 -47.67 19.13 2.71
C THR A 18 -48.72 18.52 3.62
N LEU A 19 -48.23 17.68 4.53
CA LEU A 19 -48.96 17.28 5.73
C LEU A 19 -48.35 17.94 6.95
N LYS A 20 -49.18 18.22 7.95
CA LYS A 20 -48.75 18.80 9.22
C LYS A 20 -49.20 17.91 10.38
N LEU A 21 -48.26 17.65 11.28
CA LEU A 21 -48.49 16.98 12.57
C LEU A 21 -48.58 18.06 13.65
N TRP A 22 -49.55 17.93 14.53
CA TRP A 22 -49.86 18.89 15.58
C TRP A 22 -49.93 18.20 16.94
N ASP A 23 -49.41 18.88 17.96
CA ASP A 23 -49.71 18.55 19.35
C ASP A 23 -51.08 19.13 19.70
N VAL A 24 -52.03 18.28 20.07
CA VAL A 24 -53.41 18.71 20.34
C VAL A 24 -53.49 19.58 21.58
N SER A 25 -52.71 19.27 22.62
CA SER A 25 -52.77 19.94 23.91
C SER A 25 -52.29 21.40 23.87
N SER A 26 -51.27 21.66 23.07
CA SER A 26 -50.60 22.96 22.96
C SER A 26 -50.95 23.72 21.67
N GLY A 27 -51.57 23.04 20.70
CA GLY A 27 -51.86 23.60 19.37
C GLY A 27 -50.62 23.84 18.51
N ARG A 28 -49.44 23.36 18.93
CA ARG A 28 -48.17 23.61 18.23
C ARG A 28 -48.00 22.62 17.09
N GLN A 29 -47.56 23.11 15.94
CA GLN A 29 -47.11 22.25 14.84
C GLN A 29 -45.82 21.53 15.27
N ILE A 30 -45.85 20.20 15.27
CA ILE A 30 -44.70 19.36 15.59
C ILE A 30 -43.83 19.17 14.34
N ARG A 31 -44.45 18.93 13.19
CA ARG A 31 -43.72 18.55 11.96
C ARG A 31 -44.50 18.89 10.70
N THR A 32 -43.76 19.16 9.62
CA THR A 32 -44.27 19.21 8.25
C THR A 32 -43.67 18.04 7.46
N PHE A 33 -44.49 17.25 6.79
CA PHE A 33 -44.06 16.20 5.85
C PHE A 33 -44.12 16.75 4.44
N GLN A 34 -42.99 16.70 3.73
CA GLN A 34 -42.84 17.18 2.37
C GLN A 34 -42.61 16.01 1.43
N GLY A 35 -43.20 16.05 0.24
CA GLY A 35 -42.96 15.04 -0.79
C GLY A 35 -44.01 15.02 -1.90
N HIS A 36 -45.27 15.32 -1.57
CA HIS A 36 -46.33 15.42 -2.59
C HIS A 36 -46.10 16.61 -3.53
N SER A 37 -46.49 16.45 -4.80
CA SER A 37 -46.39 17.50 -5.82
C SER A 37 -47.68 18.30 -6.01
N TYR A 38 -48.78 17.83 -5.41
CA TYR A 38 -50.10 18.49 -5.40
C TYR A 38 -50.77 18.40 -4.02
N ALA A 39 -51.94 19.04 -3.90
CA ALA A 39 -52.71 19.15 -2.67
C ALA A 39 -52.99 17.79 -2.00
N VAL A 40 -52.76 17.72 -0.69
CA VAL A 40 -53.06 16.53 0.11
C VAL A 40 -54.54 16.57 0.52
N THR A 41 -55.32 15.63 0.00
CA THR A 41 -56.78 15.58 0.15
C THR A 41 -57.24 14.63 1.24
N ALA A 42 -56.42 13.62 1.60
CA ALA A 42 -56.75 12.63 2.61
C ALA A 42 -55.56 12.35 3.54
N VAL A 43 -55.85 12.12 4.82
CA VAL A 43 -54.85 11.76 5.83
C VAL A 43 -55.43 10.74 6.81
N ALA A 44 -54.62 9.81 7.29
CA ALA A 44 -54.99 8.83 8.31
C ALA A 44 -53.79 8.47 9.20
N PHE A 45 -54.06 8.04 10.44
CA PHE A 45 -53.08 7.40 11.31
C PHE A 45 -53.22 5.88 11.23
N SER A 46 -52.12 5.16 11.45
CA SER A 46 -52.19 3.74 11.78
C SER A 46 -52.83 3.53 13.16
N PRO A 47 -53.40 2.34 13.44
CA PRO A 47 -54.03 2.04 14.73
C PRO A 47 -53.10 2.14 15.95
N ASP A 48 -51.79 2.01 15.75
CA ASP A 48 -50.76 2.19 16.78
C ASP A 48 -50.21 3.63 16.86
N GLY A 49 -50.69 4.53 16.00
CA GLY A 49 -50.26 5.93 15.93
C GLY A 49 -48.83 6.14 15.42
N GLN A 50 -48.12 5.10 14.99
CA GLN A 50 -46.71 5.20 14.59
C GLN A 50 -46.52 5.63 13.14
N LEU A 51 -47.52 5.40 12.29
CA LEU A 51 -47.50 5.69 10.87
C LEU A 51 -48.61 6.66 10.48
N ALA A 52 -48.34 7.43 9.43
CA ALA A 52 -49.36 8.20 8.74
C ALA A 52 -49.49 7.75 7.29
N LEU A 53 -50.73 7.79 6.78
CA LEU A 53 -51.03 7.63 5.38
C LEU A 53 -51.57 8.94 4.82
N SER A 54 -51.16 9.30 3.60
CA SER A 54 -51.61 10.48 2.91
C SER A 54 -52.02 10.18 1.48
N GLY A 55 -53.14 10.73 1.03
CA GLY A 55 -53.58 10.71 -0.37
C GLY A 55 -53.56 12.12 -0.94
N SER A 56 -53.07 12.27 -2.17
CA SER A 56 -52.93 13.57 -2.84
C SER A 56 -53.49 13.56 -4.26
N ALA A 57 -53.83 14.75 -4.74
CA ALA A 57 -54.18 14.99 -6.14
C ALA A 57 -53.01 14.75 -7.12
N ASP A 58 -51.82 14.39 -6.63
CA ASP A 58 -50.70 13.94 -7.46
C ASP A 58 -50.82 12.46 -7.90
N ASN A 59 -51.97 11.83 -7.64
CA ASN A 59 -52.27 10.42 -7.89
C ASN A 59 -51.42 9.44 -7.07
N THR A 60 -50.84 9.90 -5.96
CA THR A 60 -50.02 9.06 -5.09
C THR A 60 -50.62 8.96 -3.70
N THR A 61 -50.40 7.81 -3.08
CA THR A 61 -50.58 7.63 -1.64
C THR A 61 -49.22 7.41 -1.00
N ARG A 62 -48.90 8.11 0.09
CA ARG A 62 -47.60 7.98 0.77
C ARG A 62 -47.77 7.51 2.21
N LEU A 63 -46.84 6.67 2.64
CA LEU A 63 -46.73 6.15 4.00
C LEU A 63 -45.56 6.84 4.70
N TRP A 64 -45.78 7.32 5.92
CA TRP A 64 -44.83 8.14 6.66
C TRP A 64 -44.59 7.55 8.04
N ASN A 65 -43.36 7.69 8.54
CA ASN A 65 -43.05 7.47 9.94
C ASN A 65 -43.37 8.75 10.75
N ILE A 66 -44.30 8.66 11.71
CA ILE A 66 -44.70 9.82 12.53
C ILE A 66 -43.53 10.38 13.34
N LYS A 67 -42.68 9.50 13.87
CA LYS A 67 -41.57 9.88 14.75
C LYS A 67 -40.45 10.56 13.97
N THR A 68 -39.99 9.95 12.87
CA THR A 68 -38.82 10.44 12.11
C THR A 68 -39.19 11.49 11.07
N GLY A 69 -40.43 11.50 10.59
CA GLY A 69 -40.86 12.35 9.48
C GLY A 69 -40.50 11.82 8.11
N GLU A 70 -39.87 10.65 8.04
CA GLU A 70 -39.39 10.09 6.78
C GLU A 70 -40.54 9.37 6.05
N GLU A 71 -40.50 9.48 4.73
CA GLU A 71 -41.31 8.65 3.86
C GLU A 71 -40.83 7.20 3.92
N ILE A 72 -41.76 6.27 4.04
CA ILE A 72 -41.50 4.83 4.05
C ILE A 72 -41.76 4.25 2.66
N ALA A 73 -42.87 4.64 2.03
CA ALA A 73 -43.24 4.16 0.71
C ALA A 73 -44.20 5.13 -0.01
N GLN A 74 -44.08 5.14 -1.33
CA GLN A 74 -45.01 5.77 -2.27
C GLN A 74 -45.78 4.69 -3.01
N MET A 75 -47.09 4.81 -3.07
CA MET A 75 -47.98 3.94 -3.82
C MET A 75 -48.60 4.73 -4.96
N VAL A 76 -48.50 4.18 -6.16
CA VAL A 76 -49.03 4.74 -7.40
C VAL A 76 -50.01 3.74 -7.97
N ALA A 77 -51.23 4.20 -8.27
CA ALA A 77 -52.25 3.40 -8.93
C ALA A 77 -52.49 3.96 -10.33
N PHE A 78 -52.79 3.08 -11.28
CA PHE A 78 -53.01 3.41 -12.69
C PHE A 78 -54.48 3.20 -13.06
N GLU A 79 -54.94 3.86 -14.12
CA GLU A 79 -56.34 3.83 -14.56
C GLU A 79 -56.84 2.42 -14.92
N ASP A 80 -55.93 1.51 -15.28
CA ASP A 80 -56.24 0.12 -15.61
C ASP A 80 -56.30 -0.81 -14.38
N GLY A 81 -56.18 -0.26 -13.17
CA GLY A 81 -56.24 -0.99 -11.91
C GLY A 81 -54.91 -1.62 -11.47
N GLU A 82 -53.84 -1.44 -12.25
CA GLU A 82 -52.51 -1.83 -11.85
C GLU A 82 -51.93 -0.84 -10.82
N TRP A 83 -50.95 -1.27 -10.05
CA TRP A 83 -50.31 -0.45 -9.04
C TRP A 83 -48.83 -0.80 -8.85
N VAL A 84 -48.09 0.18 -8.33
CA VAL A 84 -46.70 0.03 -7.92
C VAL A 84 -46.51 0.70 -6.56
N THR A 85 -45.82 0.01 -5.65
CA THR A 85 -45.30 0.56 -4.39
C THR A 85 -43.79 0.70 -4.50
N ILE A 86 -43.24 1.85 -4.15
CA ILE A 86 -41.81 2.17 -4.26
C ILE A 86 -41.32 2.73 -2.93
N THR A 87 -40.18 2.26 -2.44
CA THR A 87 -39.52 2.83 -1.25
C THR A 87 -38.50 3.89 -1.66
N PRO A 88 -38.13 4.84 -0.78
CA PRO A 88 -37.07 5.83 -1.06
C PRO A 88 -35.69 5.21 -1.36
N GLN A 89 -35.50 3.93 -1.03
CA GLN A 89 -34.28 3.18 -1.34
C GLN A 89 -34.31 2.49 -2.71
N GLY A 90 -35.39 2.61 -3.47
CA GLY A 90 -35.53 2.05 -4.82
C GLY A 90 -36.09 0.62 -4.88
N TYR A 91 -36.49 0.04 -3.74
CA TYR A 91 -37.21 -1.23 -3.75
C TYR A 91 -38.64 -0.99 -4.23
N TYR A 92 -39.18 -1.92 -5.03
CA TYR A 92 -40.56 -1.83 -5.48
C TYR A 92 -41.27 -3.18 -5.40
N VAL A 93 -42.60 -3.11 -5.33
CA VAL A 93 -43.52 -4.23 -5.53
C VAL A 93 -44.63 -3.72 -6.44
N ALA A 94 -45.10 -4.55 -7.36
CA ALA A 94 -46.15 -4.20 -8.30
C ALA A 94 -47.21 -5.30 -8.39
N SER A 95 -48.39 -4.94 -8.87
CA SER A 95 -49.37 -5.91 -9.37
C SER A 95 -48.87 -6.64 -10.62
N ALA A 96 -49.58 -7.68 -11.05
CA ALA A 96 -49.13 -8.59 -12.12
C ALA A 96 -48.79 -7.87 -13.45
N GLY A 97 -49.45 -6.74 -13.76
CA GLY A 97 -49.15 -5.88 -14.91
C GLY A 97 -48.55 -4.53 -14.54
N GLY A 98 -48.28 -4.24 -13.26
CA GLY A 98 -47.83 -2.93 -12.81
C GLY A 98 -46.40 -2.59 -13.21
N GLU A 99 -45.53 -3.59 -13.40
CA GLU A 99 -44.13 -3.38 -13.79
C GLU A 99 -43.97 -2.70 -15.16
N LYS A 100 -44.96 -2.82 -16.07
CA LYS A 100 -44.94 -2.16 -17.39
C LYS A 100 -44.91 -0.62 -17.29
N TYR A 101 -45.32 -0.08 -16.14
CA TYR A 101 -45.29 1.35 -15.85
C TYR A 101 -43.97 1.82 -15.24
N ILE A 102 -43.08 0.89 -14.91
CA ILE A 102 -41.75 1.18 -14.38
C ILE A 102 -40.75 1.12 -15.54
N ASN A 103 -40.33 2.29 -16.00
CA ASN A 103 -39.33 2.41 -17.03
C ASN A 103 -38.00 2.89 -16.44
N VAL A 104 -36.92 2.24 -16.86
CA VAL A 104 -35.55 2.66 -16.58
C VAL A 104 -35.03 3.41 -17.81
N ARG A 105 -34.71 4.70 -17.62
CA ARG A 105 -34.10 5.54 -18.66
C ARG A 105 -32.59 5.66 -18.45
N ILE A 106 -31.83 5.23 -19.44
CA ILE A 106 -30.36 5.30 -19.49
C ILE A 106 -29.98 6.14 -20.72
N GLY A 107 -29.57 7.40 -20.50
CA GLY A 107 -29.41 8.39 -21.57
C GLY A 107 -30.68 8.54 -22.41
N ASN A 108 -30.57 8.29 -23.71
CA ASN A 108 -31.70 8.34 -24.65
C ASN A 108 -32.48 7.02 -24.76
N LYS A 109 -32.07 5.97 -24.06
CA LYS A 109 -32.71 4.66 -24.11
C LYS A 109 -33.67 4.50 -22.93
N VAL A 110 -34.91 4.11 -23.23
CA VAL A 110 -35.92 3.73 -22.24
C VAL A 110 -36.13 2.23 -22.35
N SER A 111 -36.05 1.51 -21.24
CA SER A 111 -36.28 0.06 -21.16
C SER A 111 -37.20 -0.24 -19.99
N GLY A 112 -37.96 -1.33 -20.06
CA GLY A 112 -38.71 -1.82 -18.90
C GLY A 112 -37.75 -2.26 -17.77
N VAL A 113 -38.29 -2.39 -16.56
CA VAL A 113 -37.51 -2.71 -15.35
C VAL A 113 -37.10 -4.19 -15.27
N GLU A 114 -37.59 -5.06 -16.16
CA GLU A 114 -37.39 -6.51 -16.11
C GLU A 114 -35.91 -6.94 -16.02
N PRO A 115 -34.96 -6.33 -16.75
CA PRO A 115 -33.53 -6.68 -16.64
C PRO A 115 -32.90 -6.29 -15.30
N TYR A 116 -33.54 -5.39 -14.54
CA TYR A 116 -32.97 -4.74 -13.35
C TYR A 116 -33.66 -5.19 -12.05
N ARG A 117 -34.53 -6.22 -12.11
CA ARG A 117 -35.28 -6.75 -10.97
C ARG A 117 -34.40 -7.14 -9.76
N ASN A 118 -33.14 -7.50 -10.00
CA ASN A 118 -32.16 -7.86 -8.95
C ASN A 118 -31.18 -6.72 -8.59
N ARG A 119 -31.45 -5.47 -9.00
CA ARG A 119 -30.54 -4.31 -8.86
C ARG A 119 -31.25 -3.08 -8.26
N PRO A 120 -31.62 -3.12 -6.96
CA PRO A 120 -32.35 -2.03 -6.29
C PRO A 120 -31.56 -0.70 -6.22
N ASP A 121 -30.23 -0.78 -6.29
CA ASP A 121 -29.31 0.35 -6.39
C ASP A 121 -29.56 1.22 -7.64
N LEU A 122 -29.84 0.59 -8.77
CA LEU A 122 -30.08 1.27 -10.06
C LEU A 122 -31.45 1.95 -10.12
N VAL A 123 -32.47 1.26 -9.61
CA VAL A 123 -33.84 1.77 -9.55
C VAL A 123 -33.89 3.04 -8.68
N LYS A 124 -33.15 3.07 -7.57
CA LYS A 124 -33.05 4.25 -6.70
C LYS A 124 -32.51 5.49 -7.42
N VAL A 125 -31.42 5.35 -8.19
CA VAL A 125 -30.79 6.48 -8.89
C VAL A 125 -31.75 7.05 -9.92
N VAL A 126 -32.37 6.18 -10.74
CA VAL A 126 -33.33 6.57 -11.78
C VAL A 126 -34.52 7.34 -11.18
N LEU A 127 -35.04 6.89 -10.04
CA LEU A 127 -36.16 7.55 -9.36
C LEU A 127 -35.77 8.91 -8.77
N GLN A 128 -34.51 9.10 -8.37
CA GLN A 128 -34.03 10.36 -7.79
C GLN A 128 -33.64 11.40 -8.84
N THR A 129 -33.11 10.97 -9.98
CA THR A 129 -32.50 11.88 -10.97
C THR A 129 -33.26 11.97 -12.29
N GLY A 130 -34.20 11.07 -12.56
CA GLY A 130 -34.96 11.00 -13.82
C GLY A 130 -34.14 10.52 -15.04
N GLU A 131 -32.81 10.57 -14.96
CA GLU A 131 -31.85 10.08 -15.94
C GLU A 131 -30.59 9.54 -15.23
N ILE A 132 -29.98 8.48 -15.75
CA ILE A 132 -28.64 8.05 -15.34
C ILE A 132 -27.60 8.77 -16.22
N ASP A 133 -26.68 9.50 -15.59
CA ASP A 133 -25.54 10.15 -16.27
C ASP A 133 -24.62 9.08 -16.88
N THR A 134 -24.50 9.06 -18.21
CA THR A 134 -23.67 8.10 -18.95
C THR A 134 -22.22 8.56 -19.12
N THR A 135 -21.80 9.60 -18.41
CA THR A 135 -20.41 10.06 -18.45
C THR A 135 -19.53 8.96 -17.87
N PRO A 136 -18.50 8.46 -18.62
CA PRO A 136 -17.64 7.40 -18.14
C PRO A 136 -17.06 7.72 -16.77
N PRO A 137 -16.90 6.73 -15.88
CA PRO A 137 -16.37 6.96 -14.55
C PRO A 137 -15.04 7.73 -14.64
N ARG A 138 -14.98 8.85 -13.91
CA ARG A 138 -13.80 9.71 -13.89
C ARG A 138 -12.95 9.32 -12.70
N ILE A 139 -11.78 8.75 -12.98
CA ILE A 139 -10.77 8.54 -11.96
C ILE A 139 -10.08 9.89 -11.71
N VAL A 140 -10.33 10.45 -10.53
CA VAL A 140 -9.64 11.65 -10.06
C VAL A 140 -8.46 11.21 -9.20
N LEU A 141 -7.26 11.48 -9.69
CA LEU A 141 -6.03 11.31 -8.93
C LEU A 141 -5.80 12.56 -8.08
N HIS A 142 -5.38 12.37 -6.82
CA HIS A 142 -5.04 13.45 -5.90
C HIS A 142 -3.52 13.55 -5.62
N PRO A 143 -2.67 13.88 -6.61
CA PRO A 143 -1.28 14.27 -6.33
C PRO A 143 -1.17 15.74 -5.90
N LYS A 144 -0.12 16.10 -5.15
CA LYS A 144 0.36 17.50 -5.09
C LYS A 144 0.98 17.81 -6.47
N LYS A 145 0.39 18.73 -7.24
CA LYS A 145 0.55 18.82 -8.71
C LYS A 145 1.68 19.76 -9.21
N ARG A 146 2.32 19.37 -10.33
CA ARG A 146 2.72 20.25 -11.45
C ARG A 146 2.47 19.52 -12.78
N LEU A 147 1.81 20.18 -13.75
CA LEU A 147 1.55 19.63 -15.09
C LEU A 147 2.67 20.10 -16.06
N ILE A 148 3.28 19.19 -16.82
CA ILE A 148 4.16 19.53 -17.95
C ILE A 148 3.82 18.58 -19.11
N ARG A 149 3.36 19.14 -20.24
CA ARG A 149 3.14 18.46 -21.54
C ARG A 149 2.49 17.07 -21.46
N ASP A 150 1.18 17.04 -21.21
CA ASP A 150 0.32 15.82 -21.26
C ASP A 150 0.74 14.63 -20.36
N GLU A 151 1.81 14.78 -19.58
CA GLU A 151 2.29 13.82 -18.58
C GLU A 151 1.97 14.33 -17.16
N LEU A 152 1.40 13.45 -16.34
CA LEU A 152 1.08 13.74 -14.93
C LEU A 152 2.29 13.40 -14.06
N VAL A 153 3.07 14.40 -13.65
CA VAL A 153 4.19 14.23 -12.71
C VAL A 153 3.65 14.28 -11.27
N ILE A 154 3.90 13.24 -10.47
CA ILE A 154 3.42 13.10 -9.09
C ILE A 154 4.63 13.10 -8.12
N ASP A 155 4.76 14.15 -7.32
CA ASP A 155 5.88 14.37 -6.36
C ASP A 155 5.74 13.59 -5.03
N THR A 156 5.01 12.46 -5.02
CA THR A 156 4.70 11.72 -3.77
C THR A 156 4.84 10.20 -3.94
N HIS A 157 5.51 9.55 -2.98
CA HIS A 157 5.66 8.08 -2.85
C HIS A 157 4.33 7.31 -2.63
N SER A 158 3.21 8.03 -2.54
CA SER A 158 1.88 7.47 -2.38
C SER A 158 0.94 8.04 -3.44
N LEU A 159 0.27 7.18 -4.21
CA LEU A 159 -0.80 7.58 -5.13
C LEU A 159 -2.15 7.28 -4.49
N ARG A 160 -2.94 8.34 -4.28
CA ARG A 160 -4.35 8.23 -3.91
C ARG A 160 -5.23 8.60 -5.09
N GLY A 161 -6.13 7.70 -5.45
CA GLY A 161 -7.16 7.94 -6.46
C GLY A 161 -8.55 7.76 -5.87
N GLN A 162 -9.49 8.52 -6.43
CA GLN A 162 -10.91 8.41 -6.18
C GLN A 162 -11.59 8.14 -7.52
N ALA A 163 -12.34 7.05 -7.65
CA ALA A 163 -13.28 6.93 -8.76
C ALA A 163 -14.50 7.79 -8.41
N ILE A 164 -14.62 8.96 -9.05
CA ILE A 164 -15.82 9.80 -8.90
C ILE A 164 -16.88 9.20 -9.79
N ASP A 165 -17.94 8.73 -9.15
CA ASP A 165 -19.02 8.07 -9.84
C ASP A 165 -20.39 8.60 -9.38
N LYS A 166 -21.20 9.02 -10.36
CA LYS A 166 -22.64 9.27 -10.24
C LYS A 166 -23.46 8.26 -11.06
N SER A 167 -22.81 7.24 -11.63
CA SER A 167 -23.24 6.48 -12.80
C SER A 167 -23.15 4.94 -12.70
N GLY A 168 -22.44 4.35 -11.74
CA GLY A 168 -22.43 2.91 -11.51
C GLY A 168 -21.14 2.17 -11.84
N VAL A 169 -20.09 2.38 -11.06
CA VAL A 169 -18.88 1.55 -11.06
C VAL A 169 -19.11 0.30 -10.21
N ALA A 170 -18.98 -0.89 -10.79
CA ALA A 170 -19.19 -2.16 -10.10
C ALA A 170 -18.01 -2.51 -9.20
N SER A 171 -16.82 -2.32 -9.76
CA SER A 171 -15.56 -2.48 -9.04
C SER A 171 -14.45 -1.70 -9.75
N VAL A 172 -13.47 -1.28 -8.96
CA VAL A 172 -12.20 -0.77 -9.45
C VAL A 172 -11.11 -1.71 -9.00
N SER A 173 -10.22 -2.08 -9.91
CA SER A 173 -8.99 -2.81 -9.59
C SER A 173 -7.77 -1.99 -9.99
N VAL A 174 -6.72 -2.13 -9.20
CA VAL A 174 -5.45 -1.44 -9.36
C VAL A 174 -4.35 -2.50 -9.30
N ASN A 175 -3.61 -2.68 -10.40
CA ASN A 175 -2.67 -3.78 -10.60
C ASN A 175 -3.28 -5.16 -10.27
N GLY A 176 -4.57 -5.34 -10.58
CA GLY A 176 -5.33 -6.56 -10.30
C GLY A 176 -5.85 -6.69 -8.86
N GLN A 177 -5.59 -5.73 -7.96
CA GLN A 177 -6.13 -5.72 -6.59
C GLN A 177 -7.37 -4.83 -6.48
N ALA A 178 -8.40 -5.29 -5.76
CA ALA A 178 -9.63 -4.52 -5.59
C ALA A 178 -9.42 -3.24 -4.75
N ALA A 179 -9.94 -2.11 -5.23
CA ALA A 179 -9.99 -0.85 -4.51
C ALA A 179 -11.06 -0.90 -3.40
N SER A 180 -10.87 -0.11 -2.34
CA SER A 180 -11.78 -0.08 -1.17
C SER A 180 -12.84 1.00 -1.31
N LEU A 181 -14.09 0.70 -0.95
CA LEU A 181 -15.17 1.68 -0.92
C LEU A 181 -15.08 2.55 0.36
N ASP A 182 -15.07 3.87 0.20
CA ASP A 182 -15.12 4.79 1.34
C ASP A 182 -16.55 5.03 1.85
N LYS A 183 -16.67 5.77 2.97
CA LYS A 183 -17.96 6.06 3.60
C LYS A 183 -18.88 6.96 2.76
N GLN A 184 -18.33 7.59 1.73
CA GLN A 184 -19.02 8.49 0.82
C GLN A 184 -19.39 7.79 -0.50
N GLY A 185 -19.08 6.49 -0.62
CA GLY A 185 -19.44 5.66 -1.77
C GLY A 185 -18.43 5.71 -2.92
N TYR A 186 -17.23 6.24 -2.71
CA TYR A 186 -16.19 6.28 -3.72
C TYR A 186 -15.22 5.12 -3.59
N PHE A 187 -14.79 4.54 -4.72
CA PHE A 187 -13.67 3.60 -4.72
C PHE A 187 -12.37 4.37 -4.53
N THR A 188 -11.66 4.02 -3.47
CA THR A 188 -10.39 4.61 -3.07
C THR A 188 -9.30 3.55 -3.05
N PHE A 189 -8.09 3.96 -3.43
CA PHE A 189 -6.91 3.12 -3.33
C PHE A 189 -5.73 3.98 -2.89
N GLU A 190 -4.79 3.33 -2.20
CA GLU A 190 -3.51 3.92 -1.84
C GLU A 190 -2.41 2.96 -2.29
N LEU A 191 -1.64 3.40 -3.27
CA LEU A 191 -0.47 2.66 -3.74
C LEU A 191 0.78 3.31 -3.17
N GLN A 192 1.66 2.51 -2.59
CA GLN A 192 3.06 2.92 -2.40
C GLN A 192 3.76 2.74 -3.74
N LEU A 193 4.29 3.83 -4.29
CA LEU A 193 5.01 3.83 -5.57
C LEU A 193 6.52 3.96 -5.29
N PRO A 194 7.34 2.95 -5.63
CA PRO A 194 8.80 3.10 -5.57
C PRO A 194 9.30 4.22 -6.49
N LEU A 195 10.47 4.81 -6.20
CA LEU A 195 11.18 5.70 -7.13
C LEU A 195 11.58 4.92 -8.41
N GLY A 196 11.53 5.57 -9.59
CA GLY A 196 11.74 4.93 -10.90
C GLY A 196 10.45 4.78 -11.73
N GLU A 197 10.52 4.13 -12.90
CA GLU A 197 9.35 3.95 -13.79
C GLU A 197 8.33 2.99 -13.19
N ASN A 198 7.18 3.52 -12.81
CA ASN A 198 6.05 2.75 -12.37
C ASN A 198 5.04 2.66 -13.49
N SER A 199 4.50 1.46 -13.76
CA SER A 199 3.30 1.27 -14.57
C SER A 199 2.18 0.84 -13.64
N VAL A 200 1.19 1.71 -13.44
CA VAL A 200 -0.02 1.36 -12.70
C VAL A 200 -1.13 1.09 -13.70
N GLN A 201 -1.67 -0.12 -13.68
CA GLN A 201 -2.87 -0.50 -14.41
C GLN A 201 -4.10 -0.29 -13.53
N ILE A 202 -5.02 0.56 -13.96
CA ILE A 202 -6.31 0.73 -13.30
C ILE A 202 -7.37 0.25 -14.27
N ALA A 203 -8.21 -0.69 -13.82
CA ALA A 203 -9.37 -1.17 -14.54
C ALA A 203 -10.64 -0.91 -13.74
N ALA A 204 -11.60 -0.24 -14.36
CA ALA A 204 -12.95 -0.07 -13.83
C ALA A 204 -13.92 -0.94 -14.63
N THR A 205 -14.77 -1.65 -13.92
CA THR A 205 -15.85 -2.45 -14.51
C THR A 205 -17.17 -1.73 -14.33
N ASP A 206 -17.94 -1.67 -15.40
CA ASP A 206 -19.23 -1.03 -15.43
C ASP A 206 -20.32 -2.00 -14.98
N ILE A 207 -21.29 -1.51 -14.20
CA ILE A 207 -22.37 -2.33 -13.63
C ILE A 207 -23.38 -2.85 -14.67
N PHE A 208 -23.39 -2.33 -15.89
CA PHE A 208 -24.41 -2.57 -16.92
C PHE A 208 -23.99 -3.64 -17.93
N ASP A 209 -22.71 -3.74 -18.28
CA ASP A 209 -22.23 -4.70 -19.28
C ASP A 209 -21.04 -5.56 -18.80
N ASN A 210 -20.58 -5.34 -17.56
CA ASN A 210 -19.42 -6.01 -16.99
C ASN A 210 -18.14 -5.86 -17.86
N THR A 211 -18.13 -4.90 -18.78
CA THR A 211 -16.97 -4.65 -19.63
C THR A 211 -15.98 -3.77 -18.88
N ALA A 212 -14.69 -4.05 -19.09
CA ALA A 212 -13.60 -3.28 -18.51
C ALA A 212 -13.43 -2.01 -19.35
N HIS A 213 -13.83 -0.85 -18.81
CA HIS A 213 -13.97 0.32 -19.67
C HIS A 213 -12.67 1.02 -19.99
N LYS A 214 -11.64 0.97 -19.14
CA LYS A 214 -10.34 1.59 -19.45
C LYS A 214 -9.21 0.93 -18.68
N ASN A 215 -8.14 0.55 -19.39
CA ASN A 215 -6.82 0.32 -18.82
C ASN A 215 -6.04 1.62 -18.94
N PHE A 216 -5.84 2.31 -17.82
CA PHE A 216 -4.88 3.40 -17.79
C PHE A 216 -3.53 2.82 -17.38
N THR A 217 -2.52 2.99 -18.23
CA THR A 217 -1.12 2.83 -17.84
C THR A 217 -0.61 4.19 -17.46
N LEU A 218 -0.35 4.39 -16.17
CA LEU A 218 0.31 5.60 -15.72
C LEU A 218 1.80 5.30 -15.55
N SER A 219 2.63 5.97 -16.36
CA SER A 219 4.08 5.96 -16.22
C SER A 219 4.50 7.12 -15.30
N PHE A 220 5.08 6.82 -14.15
CA PHE A 220 5.58 7.84 -13.22
C PHE A 220 7.06 7.58 -12.92
N GLN A 221 7.84 8.65 -12.81
CA GLN A 221 9.12 8.64 -12.11
C GLN A 221 9.01 9.60 -10.93
N PRO A 222 8.64 9.12 -9.72
CA PRO A 222 8.68 10.00 -8.56
C PRO A 222 10.14 10.42 -8.38
N LYS A 223 10.35 11.73 -8.31
CA LYS A 223 11.68 12.29 -8.02
C LYS A 223 11.82 12.36 -6.50
N PRO A 224 13.00 12.01 -5.95
CA PRO A 224 13.24 12.23 -4.54
C PRO A 224 13.03 13.72 -4.25
N LYS A 225 12.34 14.01 -3.15
CA LYS A 225 12.39 15.36 -2.58
C LYS A 225 13.86 15.62 -2.27
N PRO A 226 14.50 16.67 -2.83
CA PRO A 226 15.86 16.99 -2.45
C PRO A 226 15.84 17.33 -0.97
N VAL A 227 16.37 16.44 -0.12
CA VAL A 227 16.68 16.78 1.25
C VAL A 227 18.17 17.02 1.24
N GLU A 228 18.58 18.28 1.08
CA GLU A 228 20.01 18.68 1.04
C GLU A 228 20.86 17.76 1.93
N ALA A 229 21.52 16.79 1.29
CA ALA A 229 22.26 15.79 2.02
C ALA A 229 23.50 16.45 2.60
N SER A 230 23.41 16.88 3.86
CA SER A 230 24.57 17.28 4.63
C SER A 230 25.38 16.02 4.94
N GLY A 231 26.58 15.86 4.35
CA GLY A 231 27.52 14.78 4.69
C GLY A 231 28.25 14.15 3.50
N LYS A 232 29.21 13.26 3.79
CA LYS A 232 29.94 12.46 2.79
C LYS A 232 29.40 11.05 2.72
N TYR A 233 29.53 10.47 1.53
CA TYR A 233 29.16 9.08 1.26
C TYR A 233 30.41 8.21 1.17
N HIS A 234 30.46 7.13 1.96
CA HIS A 234 31.57 6.19 1.96
C HIS A 234 31.08 4.76 1.83
N ALA A 235 31.74 3.94 1.01
CA ALA A 235 31.43 2.53 0.92
C ALA A 235 32.65 1.63 1.08
N LEU A 236 32.41 0.46 1.68
CA LEU A 236 33.31 -0.69 1.62
C LEU A 236 32.62 -1.78 0.81
N VAL A 237 33.22 -2.14 -0.33
CA VAL A 237 32.65 -3.11 -1.26
C VAL A 237 33.58 -4.32 -1.36
N ILE A 238 33.07 -5.50 -1.02
CA ILE A 238 33.85 -6.73 -0.88
C ILE A 238 33.30 -7.78 -1.84
N GLY A 239 34.18 -8.41 -2.63
CA GLY A 239 33.82 -9.49 -3.55
C GLY A 239 34.86 -10.60 -3.54
N ILE A 240 34.44 -11.84 -3.29
CA ILE A 240 35.36 -12.97 -3.10
C ILE A 240 34.92 -14.15 -3.97
N ASN A 241 35.69 -14.41 -5.03
CA ASN A 241 35.52 -15.57 -5.91
C ASN A 241 36.43 -16.74 -5.53
N ARG A 242 37.53 -16.48 -4.82
CA ARG A 242 38.61 -17.46 -4.64
C ARG A 242 38.93 -17.68 -3.17
N TYR A 243 38.94 -18.95 -2.77
CA TYR A 243 39.17 -19.42 -1.40
C TYR A 243 40.33 -20.43 -1.36
N PRO A 244 41.59 -19.98 -1.57
CA PRO A 244 42.73 -20.87 -1.80
C PRO A 244 43.05 -21.86 -0.66
N TYR A 245 42.60 -21.61 0.57
CA TYR A 245 42.86 -22.46 1.74
C TYR A 245 41.67 -23.33 2.16
N LEU A 246 40.50 -23.16 1.53
CA LEU A 246 39.35 -24.04 1.68
C LEU A 246 39.29 -24.99 0.47
N LYS A 247 40.22 -25.94 0.43
CA LYS A 247 40.24 -26.98 -0.61
C LYS A 247 39.59 -28.25 -0.06
N ASP A 248 38.30 -28.48 -0.33
CA ASP A 248 37.68 -29.79 -0.20
C ASP A 248 37.57 -30.41 -1.60
N PRO A 249 38.15 -31.61 -1.86
CA PRO A 249 38.05 -32.26 -3.18
C PRO A 249 36.62 -32.58 -3.63
N ARG A 250 35.63 -32.51 -2.73
CA ARG A 250 34.21 -32.82 -2.99
C ARG A 250 33.36 -31.60 -3.32
N PHE A 251 33.85 -30.38 -3.01
CA PHE A 251 33.11 -29.13 -3.22
C PHE A 251 34.07 -28.01 -3.63
N ASP A 252 33.96 -27.52 -4.86
CA ASP A 252 34.64 -26.29 -5.26
C ASP A 252 33.90 -25.09 -4.65
N LEU A 253 34.58 -24.40 -3.73
CA LEU A 253 34.06 -23.20 -3.07
C LEU A 253 34.38 -21.93 -3.85
N ASN A 254 35.00 -22.02 -5.02
CA ASN A 254 35.19 -20.87 -5.87
C ASN A 254 33.84 -20.39 -6.44
N LEU A 255 33.64 -19.07 -6.40
CA LEU A 255 32.49 -18.40 -7.03
C LEU A 255 32.95 -17.73 -8.33
N ASP A 256 32.01 -17.49 -9.24
CA ASP A 256 32.32 -16.84 -10.52
C ASP A 256 31.79 -15.40 -10.59
N THR A 257 30.79 -15.02 -9.78
CA THR A 257 30.10 -13.73 -9.90
C THR A 257 30.50 -12.68 -8.86
N ALA A 258 30.87 -13.06 -7.63
CA ALA A 258 31.01 -12.14 -6.49
C ALA A 258 32.00 -10.98 -6.73
N VAL A 259 33.09 -11.22 -7.48
CA VAL A 259 34.02 -10.16 -7.88
C VAL A 259 33.40 -9.19 -8.90
N ASN A 260 32.64 -9.71 -9.84
CA ASN A 260 31.93 -8.89 -10.83
C ASN A 260 30.83 -8.07 -10.15
N ASP A 261 30.06 -8.70 -9.25
CA ASP A 261 29.03 -8.07 -8.42
C ASP A 261 29.60 -6.86 -7.65
N ALA A 262 30.69 -7.09 -6.91
CA ALA A 262 31.38 -6.04 -6.17
C ALA A 262 31.90 -4.90 -7.06
N ARG A 263 32.41 -5.20 -8.26
CA ARG A 263 32.88 -4.16 -9.20
C ARG A 263 31.73 -3.30 -9.73
N SER A 264 30.63 -3.92 -10.14
CA SER A 264 29.47 -3.20 -10.65
C SER A 264 28.80 -2.33 -9.59
N VAL A 265 28.67 -2.85 -8.35
CA VAL A 265 28.15 -2.06 -7.23
C VAL A 265 29.08 -0.87 -6.91
N ALA A 266 30.39 -1.10 -6.85
CA ALA A 266 31.36 -0.03 -6.61
C ALA A 266 31.28 1.07 -7.69
N ASP A 267 31.21 0.68 -8.97
CA ASP A 267 31.15 1.60 -10.10
C ASP A 267 29.89 2.50 -10.03
N ILE A 268 28.72 1.90 -9.78
CA ILE A 268 27.46 2.64 -9.69
C ILE A 268 27.47 3.58 -8.47
N LEU A 269 27.92 3.11 -7.30
CA LEU A 269 28.01 3.95 -6.11
C LEU A 269 28.94 5.15 -6.31
N GLN A 270 30.07 4.97 -6.99
CA GLN A 270 30.98 6.08 -7.31
C GLN A 270 30.37 7.05 -8.32
N LYS A 271 29.89 6.53 -9.46
CA LYS A 271 29.45 7.35 -10.60
C LYS A 271 28.11 8.04 -10.36
N ASN A 272 27.14 7.32 -9.81
CA ASN A 272 25.76 7.79 -9.73
C ASN A 272 25.42 8.38 -8.35
N TYR A 273 26.19 8.04 -7.32
CA TYR A 273 25.88 8.45 -5.94
C TYR A 273 27.03 9.18 -5.24
N GLY A 274 28.16 9.39 -5.91
CA GLY A 274 29.28 10.16 -5.35
C GLY A 274 29.95 9.52 -4.13
N PHE A 275 29.82 8.21 -3.93
CA PHE A 275 30.47 7.51 -2.83
C PHE A 275 31.99 7.49 -3.01
N THR A 276 32.71 7.71 -1.92
CA THR A 276 34.11 7.30 -1.82
C THR A 276 34.16 5.80 -1.50
N VAL A 277 34.46 4.99 -2.51
CA VAL A 277 34.42 3.52 -2.39
C VAL A 277 35.81 2.93 -2.16
N LYS A 278 35.93 2.06 -1.14
CA LYS A 278 37.07 1.16 -0.93
C LYS A 278 36.65 -0.26 -1.33
N THR A 279 37.26 -0.79 -2.38
CA THR A 279 36.99 -2.16 -2.84
C THR A 279 38.04 -3.14 -2.32
N LEU A 280 37.63 -4.32 -1.86
CA LEU A 280 38.49 -5.47 -1.53
C LEU A 280 38.05 -6.68 -2.34
N ILE A 281 38.93 -7.20 -3.20
CA ILE A 281 38.63 -8.32 -4.11
C ILE A 281 39.58 -9.48 -3.82
N ASN A 282 39.05 -10.71 -3.76
CA ASN A 282 39.82 -11.96 -3.62
C ASN A 282 40.95 -11.85 -2.58
N GLU A 283 42.22 -11.97 -2.99
CA GLU A 283 43.40 -11.94 -2.12
C GLU A 283 43.53 -10.68 -1.27
N GLN A 284 42.86 -9.58 -1.62
CA GLN A 284 42.80 -8.35 -0.81
C GLN A 284 41.78 -8.46 0.33
N ALA A 285 40.75 -9.27 0.16
CA ALA A 285 39.65 -9.50 1.09
C ALA A 285 39.99 -10.57 2.15
N THR A 286 41.19 -10.48 2.73
CA THR A 286 41.58 -11.28 3.90
C THR A 286 40.78 -10.84 5.14
N ARG A 287 40.70 -11.70 6.15
CA ARG A 287 40.06 -11.39 7.44
C ARG A 287 40.58 -10.08 8.02
N SER A 288 41.91 -9.96 8.01
CA SER A 288 42.58 -8.77 8.54
C SER A 288 42.34 -7.55 7.66
N GLY A 289 42.32 -7.71 6.33
CA GLY A 289 42.01 -6.65 5.36
C GLY A 289 40.60 -6.10 5.53
N ILE A 290 39.61 -6.99 5.57
CA ILE A 290 38.19 -6.64 5.75
C ILE A 290 38.01 -5.92 7.09
N LEU A 291 38.46 -6.51 8.21
CA LEU A 291 38.29 -5.91 9.53
C LEU A 291 39.01 -4.55 9.68
N ARG A 292 40.19 -4.39 9.07
CA ARG A 292 40.88 -3.08 9.04
C ARG A 292 40.11 -2.05 8.24
N ALA A 293 39.68 -2.37 7.02
CA ALA A 293 38.92 -1.47 6.17
C ALA A 293 37.59 -1.08 6.81
N TYR A 294 36.92 -2.05 7.42
CA TYR A 294 35.66 -1.85 8.15
C TYR A 294 35.83 -0.86 9.31
N ARG A 295 36.84 -1.05 10.18
CA ARG A 295 37.13 -0.11 11.28
C ARG A 295 37.52 1.27 10.77
N GLN A 296 38.33 1.35 9.71
CA GLN A 296 38.71 2.64 9.12
C GLN A 296 37.50 3.39 8.55
N LEU A 297 36.57 2.68 7.92
CA LEU A 297 35.32 3.26 7.42
C LEU A 297 34.50 3.84 8.57
N LEU A 298 34.26 3.04 9.62
CA LEU A 298 33.43 3.44 10.76
C LEU A 298 34.04 4.58 11.58
N ASN A 299 35.36 4.57 11.81
CA ASN A 299 36.05 5.56 12.63
C ASN A 299 36.22 6.93 11.94
N LYS A 300 36.14 6.97 10.60
CA LYS A 300 36.26 8.22 9.83
C LYS A 300 34.93 8.96 9.70
N ALA A 301 33.82 8.26 9.91
CA ALA A 301 32.48 8.80 9.67
C ALA A 301 32.05 9.75 10.79
N THR A 302 31.40 10.83 10.40
CA THR A 302 30.79 11.83 11.28
C THR A 302 29.27 11.66 11.34
N LYS A 303 28.60 12.40 12.23
CA LYS A 303 27.13 12.44 12.39
C LYS A 303 26.32 12.81 11.14
N ASP A 304 26.99 13.33 10.13
CA ASP A 304 26.40 13.74 8.87
C ASP A 304 26.72 12.71 7.76
N ASP A 305 27.71 11.84 7.95
CA ASP A 305 28.17 10.89 6.91
C ASP A 305 27.31 9.64 6.79
N HIS A 306 27.30 9.09 5.58
CA HIS A 306 26.49 7.94 5.18
C HIS A 306 27.40 6.78 4.74
N LEU A 307 27.18 5.59 5.30
CA LEU A 307 28.01 4.42 5.08
C LEU A 307 27.24 3.30 4.39
N LEU A 308 27.86 2.66 3.39
CA LEU A 308 27.36 1.43 2.77
C LEU A 308 28.44 0.34 2.81
N ILE A 309 28.12 -0.83 3.34
CA ILE A 309 28.99 -2.02 3.27
C ILE A 309 28.32 -3.06 2.40
N TYR A 310 28.93 -3.40 1.26
CA TYR A 310 28.46 -4.48 0.39
C TYR A 310 29.41 -5.67 0.50
N TYR A 311 28.87 -6.85 0.74
CA TYR A 311 29.63 -8.10 0.80
C TYR A 311 29.02 -9.12 -0.16
N ALA A 312 29.82 -9.60 -1.11
CA ALA A 312 29.52 -10.75 -1.95
C ALA A 312 30.56 -11.86 -1.72
N GLY A 313 30.09 -13.04 -1.34
CA GLY A 313 30.95 -14.18 -1.03
C GLY A 313 30.23 -15.26 -0.21
N HIS A 314 30.97 -16.29 0.20
CA HIS A 314 30.42 -17.37 1.02
C HIS A 314 30.09 -16.92 2.43
N GLY A 315 28.89 -17.30 2.88
CA GLY A 315 28.50 -17.27 4.28
C GLY A 315 28.28 -18.67 4.82
N TYR A 316 28.45 -18.84 6.12
CA TYR A 316 28.21 -20.10 6.82
C TYR A 316 27.42 -19.87 8.11
N ARG A 317 26.56 -20.82 8.48
CA ARG A 317 25.87 -20.81 9.77
C ARG A 317 26.15 -22.10 10.53
N HIS A 318 26.68 -21.96 11.74
CA HIS A 318 26.93 -23.12 12.59
C HIS A 318 25.66 -23.55 13.32
N SER A 319 25.14 -24.74 12.99
CA SER A 319 23.84 -25.25 13.45
C SER A 319 23.68 -25.36 14.97
N LYS A 320 24.77 -25.56 15.73
CA LYS A 320 24.72 -25.68 17.20
C LYS A 320 24.84 -24.36 17.96
N MET A 321 25.48 -23.34 17.36
CA MET A 321 25.80 -22.08 18.05
C MET A 321 24.97 -20.90 17.55
N ASP A 322 24.10 -21.15 16.57
CA ASP A 322 23.26 -20.13 15.94
C ASP A 322 24.03 -18.89 15.46
N THR A 323 25.30 -19.10 15.08
CA THR A 323 26.22 -18.01 14.71
C THR A 323 26.41 -18.00 13.20
N ALA A 324 26.26 -16.82 12.60
CA ALA A 324 26.53 -16.57 11.19
C ALA A 324 27.94 -16.02 10.96
N TYR A 325 28.55 -16.45 9.86
CA TYR A 325 29.92 -16.11 9.50
C TYR A 325 29.99 -15.65 8.05
N TRP A 326 30.82 -14.64 7.79
CA TRP A 326 31.35 -14.34 6.46
C TRP A 326 32.72 -14.99 6.32
N LEU A 327 32.95 -15.66 5.19
CA LEU A 327 34.21 -16.29 4.88
C LEU A 327 35.11 -15.29 4.13
N PRO A 328 36.25 -14.88 4.70
CA PRO A 328 37.25 -14.11 3.97
C PRO A 328 38.05 -14.99 3.01
N ALA A 329 38.82 -14.38 2.11
CA ALA A 329 39.61 -15.13 1.12
C ALA A 329 40.70 -16.02 1.75
N ASP A 330 41.20 -15.66 2.93
CA ASP A 330 42.15 -16.44 3.73
C ASP A 330 41.47 -17.38 4.74
N ALA A 331 40.17 -17.63 4.60
CA ALA A 331 39.45 -18.60 5.41
C ALA A 331 40.11 -19.98 5.30
N LYS A 332 40.26 -20.64 6.45
CA LYS A 332 40.70 -22.02 6.60
C LYS A 332 39.53 -22.89 7.07
N PRO A 333 39.66 -24.22 7.05
CA PRO A 333 38.62 -25.12 7.56
C PRO A 333 38.31 -24.96 9.06
N ASP A 334 39.12 -24.18 9.79
CA ASP A 334 38.86 -23.75 11.17
C ASP A 334 38.07 -22.41 11.22
N GLU A 335 37.18 -22.30 12.21
CA GLU A 335 36.33 -21.11 12.38
C GLU A 335 37.11 -19.86 12.84
N ASP A 336 38.36 -20.01 13.31
CA ASP A 336 39.17 -18.91 13.84
C ASP A 336 39.48 -17.83 12.79
N THR A 337 39.57 -18.26 11.54
CA THR A 337 39.83 -17.41 10.39
C THR A 337 38.58 -16.75 9.82
N TRP A 338 37.39 -17.08 10.31
CA TRP A 338 36.13 -16.54 9.78
C TRP A 338 35.77 -15.22 10.47
N ILE A 339 34.83 -14.48 9.86
CA ILE A 339 34.32 -13.22 10.42
C ILE A 339 32.94 -13.48 11.00
N ILE A 340 32.84 -13.42 12.32
CA ILE A 340 31.58 -13.56 13.05
C ILE A 340 30.68 -12.34 12.77
N ALA A 341 29.44 -12.59 12.36
CA ALA A 341 28.43 -11.57 12.07
C ALA A 341 28.17 -10.62 13.24
N ASP A 342 28.11 -11.14 14.48
CA ASP A 342 27.96 -10.34 15.70
C ASP A 342 29.04 -9.29 15.89
N ARG A 343 30.25 -9.56 15.40
CA ARG A 343 31.35 -8.58 15.49
C ARG A 343 31.15 -7.45 14.48
N ILE A 344 30.63 -7.74 13.30
CA ILE A 344 30.33 -6.72 12.28
C ILE A 344 29.31 -5.73 12.83
N THR A 345 28.17 -6.23 13.33
CA THR A 345 27.13 -5.38 13.95
C THR A 345 27.60 -4.73 15.25
N GLY A 346 28.44 -5.42 16.03
CA GLY A 346 29.08 -4.90 17.24
C GLY A 346 30.01 -3.72 16.97
N TYR A 347 30.77 -3.74 15.86
CA TYR A 347 31.69 -2.67 15.48
C TYR A 347 30.95 -1.42 14.99
N MET A 348 29.78 -1.54 14.36
CA MET A 348 28.97 -0.38 13.95
C MET A 348 28.67 0.59 15.09
N LYS A 349 28.61 0.09 16.33
CA LYS A 349 28.31 0.86 17.55
C LYS A 349 29.32 1.95 17.86
N GLY A 350 30.53 1.87 17.29
CA GLY A 350 31.60 2.86 17.48
C GLY A 350 31.62 3.96 16.42
N SER A 351 30.72 3.92 15.43
CA SER A 351 30.68 4.94 14.38
C SER A 351 29.75 6.09 14.75
N ASP A 352 30.11 7.31 14.37
CA ASP A 352 29.23 8.46 14.46
C ASP A 352 28.36 8.63 13.21
N ALA A 353 28.51 7.78 12.18
CA ALA A 353 27.74 7.86 10.92
C ALA A 353 26.24 8.08 11.13
N LYS A 354 25.65 8.99 10.33
CA LYS A 354 24.21 9.26 10.27
C LYS A 354 23.43 8.01 9.88
N ASN A 355 23.93 7.30 8.87
CA ASN A 355 23.26 6.18 8.23
C ASN A 355 24.27 5.08 7.92
N ILE A 356 23.92 3.82 8.21
CA ILE A 356 24.74 2.65 7.86
C ILE A 356 23.83 1.60 7.21
N LEU A 357 24.11 1.25 5.95
CA LEU A 357 23.47 0.16 5.23
C LEU A 357 24.48 -0.96 5.02
N ILE A 358 24.16 -2.17 5.50
CA ILE A 358 24.90 -3.38 5.13
C ILE A 358 24.08 -4.16 4.11
N VAL A 359 24.70 -4.55 3.00
CA VAL A 359 24.12 -5.39 1.96
C VAL A 359 24.92 -6.69 1.92
N ALA A 360 24.28 -7.80 2.29
CA ALA A 360 24.90 -9.12 2.38
C ALA A 360 24.37 -10.03 1.26
N ASP A 361 25.16 -10.17 0.20
CA ASP A 361 24.96 -11.13 -0.87
C ASP A 361 25.73 -12.42 -0.59
N SER A 362 25.19 -13.24 0.30
CA SER A 362 25.87 -14.44 0.78
C SER A 362 24.88 -15.52 1.23
N CYS A 363 25.26 -16.79 1.09
CA CYS A 363 24.52 -17.90 1.69
C CYS A 363 24.33 -17.68 3.20
N TYR A 364 23.18 -18.06 3.74
CA TYR A 364 22.86 -17.93 5.16
C TYR A 364 22.91 -16.48 5.71
N ALA A 365 22.79 -15.46 4.87
CA ALA A 365 22.75 -14.06 5.30
C ALA A 365 21.64 -13.77 6.33
N GLY A 366 20.54 -14.54 6.35
CA GLY A 366 19.51 -14.49 7.38
C GLY A 366 20.01 -14.67 8.81
N GLY A 367 21.10 -15.42 9.02
CA GLY A 367 21.72 -15.56 10.33
C GLY A 367 22.32 -14.25 10.86
N ILE A 368 22.85 -13.39 9.97
CA ILE A 368 23.43 -12.07 10.29
C ILE A 368 22.36 -11.14 10.85
N ALA A 369 21.15 -11.24 10.30
CA ALA A 369 20.00 -10.48 10.71
C ALA A 369 19.32 -10.98 12.01
N LYS A 370 19.35 -12.30 12.26
CA LYS A 370 18.78 -12.93 13.47
C LYS A 370 19.59 -12.73 14.75
N THR A 371 20.81 -12.19 14.66
CA THR A 371 21.70 -11.82 15.78
C THR A 371 21.06 -10.83 16.78
N ARG A 372 19.86 -10.31 16.48
CA ARG A 372 18.99 -9.56 17.40
C ARG A 372 18.74 -10.26 18.76
N ASN A 373 18.92 -11.59 18.85
CA ASN A 373 18.51 -12.37 20.02
C ASN A 373 19.63 -13.06 20.83
N TYR A 374 20.89 -13.08 20.41
CA TYR A 374 21.91 -13.87 21.12
C TYR A 374 23.17 -13.07 21.45
N MET A 375 23.11 -12.36 22.58
CA MET A 375 24.28 -12.37 23.47
C MET A 375 24.15 -13.68 24.26
N PRO A 376 25.10 -14.63 24.17
CA PRO A 376 25.00 -15.87 24.93
C PRO A 376 24.81 -15.54 26.41
N TRP A 377 23.77 -16.08 27.04
CA TRP A 377 23.39 -15.77 28.43
C TRP A 377 24.51 -16.09 29.43
N TRP A 378 25.48 -16.92 29.04
CA TRP A 378 26.66 -17.29 29.83
C TRP A 378 27.85 -16.35 29.66
N GLN A 379 27.83 -15.39 28.72
CA GLN A 379 28.99 -14.52 28.43
C GLN A 379 28.89 -13.09 28.95
N THR A 380 27.75 -12.64 29.51
CA THR A 380 27.65 -11.27 30.06
C THR A 380 26.55 -11.12 31.11
N ASP A 381 26.86 -10.41 32.20
CA ASP A 381 25.90 -10.12 33.27
C ASP A 381 24.76 -9.18 32.82
N LYS A 382 23.66 -9.18 33.58
CA LYS A 382 22.41 -8.44 33.30
C LYS A 382 22.61 -6.92 33.11
N SER A 383 23.58 -6.31 33.81
CA SER A 383 23.96 -4.89 33.69
C SER A 383 24.72 -4.59 32.40
N THR A 384 25.51 -5.55 31.91
CA THR A 384 26.24 -5.45 30.65
C THR A 384 25.26 -5.53 29.46
N ARG A 385 24.21 -6.36 29.57
CA ARG A 385 23.07 -6.38 28.64
C ARG A 385 22.27 -5.08 28.65
N GLN A 386 22.00 -4.49 29.82
CA GLN A 386 21.32 -3.18 29.89
C GLN A 386 22.18 -2.04 29.35
N ARG A 387 23.49 -2.02 29.62
CA ARG A 387 24.43 -1.05 29.02
C ARG A 387 24.54 -1.22 27.50
N PHE A 388 24.55 -2.45 27.01
CA PHE A 388 24.53 -2.80 25.58
C PHE A 388 23.29 -2.27 24.87
N LEU A 389 22.10 -2.44 25.46
CA LEU A 389 20.85 -1.91 24.90
C LEU A 389 20.83 -0.37 24.95
N LYS A 390 21.35 0.22 26.03
CA LYS A 390 21.45 1.67 26.22
C LYS A 390 22.52 2.35 25.33
N SER A 391 23.53 1.59 24.85
CA SER A 391 24.59 2.09 23.95
C SER A 391 24.22 2.04 22.46
N MET A 392 23.08 1.45 22.09
CA MET A 392 22.58 1.50 20.71
C MET A 392 22.04 2.92 20.41
N LYS A 393 22.94 3.88 20.22
CA LYS A 393 22.61 5.31 19.99
C LYS A 393 22.07 5.60 18.59
N GLN A 394 22.17 4.66 17.65
CA GLN A 394 21.87 4.94 16.25
C GLN A 394 20.41 4.65 15.90
N GLU A 395 19.73 5.62 15.32
CA GLU A 395 18.29 5.57 15.01
C GLU A 395 17.98 4.90 13.66
N SER A 396 18.98 4.61 12.82
CA SER A 396 18.76 4.36 11.38
C SER A 396 19.61 3.28 10.69
N SER A 397 20.36 2.41 11.38
CA SER A 397 21.11 1.36 10.66
C SER A 397 20.19 0.28 10.06
N ARG A 398 20.53 -0.22 8.87
CA ARG A 398 19.78 -1.25 8.12
C ARG A 398 20.71 -2.37 7.65
N ILE A 399 20.21 -3.60 7.64
CA ILE A 399 20.86 -4.74 6.98
C ILE A 399 19.90 -5.28 5.93
N LEU A 400 20.29 -5.21 4.67
CA LEU A 400 19.60 -5.83 3.53
C LEU A 400 20.34 -7.12 3.19
N ILE A 401 19.62 -8.23 3.11
CA ILE A 401 20.19 -9.56 2.90
C ILE A 401 19.58 -10.22 1.67
N SER A 402 20.36 -11.05 0.97
CA SER A 402 19.91 -11.73 -0.25
C SER A 402 18.93 -12.88 0.00
N SER A 403 18.93 -13.50 1.18
CA SER A 403 17.93 -14.50 1.58
C SER A 403 17.72 -14.54 3.09
N GLY A 404 16.46 -14.43 3.54
CA GLY A 404 16.01 -14.48 4.93
C GLY A 404 15.93 -15.87 5.58
N GLY A 405 15.96 -16.93 4.77
CA GLY A 405 15.88 -18.32 5.22
C GLY A 405 17.24 -19.00 5.36
N ASP A 406 17.29 -20.11 6.10
CA ASP A 406 18.45 -21.01 6.23
C ASP A 406 18.68 -21.85 4.97
N HIS A 407 18.60 -21.21 3.80
CA HIS A 407 18.64 -21.88 2.52
C HIS A 407 19.90 -21.46 1.76
N PRO A 408 20.75 -22.43 1.35
CA PRO A 408 21.89 -22.15 0.50
C PRO A 408 21.38 -21.91 -0.92
N VAL A 409 21.20 -20.64 -1.30
CA VAL A 409 20.87 -20.29 -2.68
C VAL A 409 21.86 -19.23 -3.15
N PHE A 410 22.89 -19.67 -3.87
CA PHE A 410 23.79 -18.83 -4.64
C PHE A 410 23.62 -19.22 -6.10
N ASP A 411 22.70 -18.57 -6.79
CA ASP A 411 22.46 -18.80 -8.21
C ASP A 411 23.25 -17.78 -9.04
N SER A 412 24.05 -18.29 -9.98
CA SER A 412 24.59 -17.47 -11.06
C SER A 412 23.43 -16.99 -11.94
N GLY A 413 23.18 -15.68 -11.96
CA GLY A 413 22.26 -15.06 -12.89
C GLY A 413 22.86 -14.87 -14.29
N GLY A 414 22.05 -14.37 -15.22
CA GLY A 414 22.54 -13.89 -16.52
C GLY A 414 23.52 -12.71 -16.37
N ASP A 415 24.36 -12.48 -17.38
CA ASP A 415 25.33 -11.38 -17.49
C ASP A 415 26.51 -11.38 -16.51
N GLY A 416 26.77 -12.51 -15.84
CA GLY A 416 27.94 -12.69 -14.98
C GLY A 416 27.78 -12.12 -13.56
N HIS A 417 26.54 -11.94 -13.12
CA HIS A 417 26.17 -11.47 -11.77
C HIS A 417 25.36 -12.52 -11.00
N SER A 418 25.37 -12.48 -9.66
CA SER A 418 24.41 -13.28 -8.87
C SER A 418 22.98 -12.76 -9.11
N ILE A 419 21.94 -13.59 -8.95
CA ILE A 419 20.54 -13.14 -9.15
C ILE A 419 20.19 -11.94 -8.27
N PHE A 420 20.57 -11.99 -6.99
CA PHE A 420 20.39 -10.88 -6.07
C PHE A 420 21.21 -9.65 -6.47
N ALA A 421 22.50 -9.81 -6.78
CA ALA A 421 23.36 -8.70 -7.16
C ALA A 421 22.84 -8.00 -8.41
N GLN A 422 22.41 -8.76 -9.43
CA GLN A 422 21.83 -8.22 -10.65
C GLN A 422 20.59 -7.37 -10.33
N ALA A 423 19.66 -7.89 -9.53
CA ALA A 423 18.48 -7.15 -9.09
C ALA A 423 18.84 -5.88 -8.31
N PHE A 424 19.85 -5.95 -7.44
CA PHE A 424 20.32 -4.82 -6.63
C PHE A 424 21.00 -3.74 -7.48
N ILE A 425 21.86 -4.16 -8.42
CA ILE A 425 22.53 -3.30 -9.41
C ILE A 425 21.50 -2.58 -10.28
N ASP A 426 20.50 -3.31 -10.79
CA ASP A 426 19.44 -2.72 -11.59
C ASP A 426 18.59 -1.73 -10.77
N GLY A 427 18.32 -2.05 -9.50
CA GLY A 427 17.67 -1.13 -8.56
C GLY A 427 18.46 0.16 -8.39
N LEU A 428 19.77 0.07 -8.14
CA LEU A 428 20.65 1.24 -8.04
C LEU A 428 20.71 2.06 -9.34
N ARG A 429 20.54 1.44 -10.52
CA ARG A 429 20.45 2.17 -11.80
C ARG A 429 19.12 2.90 -11.95
N GLN A 430 18.02 2.26 -11.53
CA GLN A 430 16.67 2.81 -11.61
C GLN A 430 16.46 4.05 -10.72
N THR A 431 17.05 4.04 -9.53
CA THR A 431 16.86 5.12 -8.53
C THR A 431 17.66 6.40 -8.86
N ASN A 432 18.49 6.38 -9.90
CA ASN A 432 19.13 7.53 -10.57
C ASN A 432 19.52 8.70 -9.64
N GLY A 433 20.39 8.42 -8.66
CA GLY A 433 20.99 9.45 -7.83
C GLY A 433 20.27 9.74 -6.52
N ALA A 434 19.23 9.02 -6.11
CA ALA A 434 18.99 8.83 -4.67
C ALA A 434 18.15 7.57 -4.39
N PHE A 435 18.41 6.87 -3.29
CA PHE A 435 17.63 5.69 -2.90
C PHE A 435 17.45 5.55 -1.39
N THR A 436 16.38 4.88 -0.98
CA THR A 436 16.22 4.30 0.35
C THR A 436 16.50 2.80 0.34
N ALA A 437 16.85 2.24 1.51
CA ALA A 437 17.07 0.80 1.61
C ALA A 437 15.77 0.01 1.41
N GLU A 438 14.65 0.58 1.82
CA GLU A 438 13.31 0.05 1.64
C GLU A 438 12.90 0.04 0.14
N GLU A 439 13.23 1.08 -0.63
CA GLU A 439 13.05 1.13 -2.08
C GLU A 439 13.87 0.05 -2.80
N LEU A 440 15.16 -0.04 -2.48
CA LEU A 440 16.03 -1.06 -3.07
C LEU A 440 15.53 -2.47 -2.72
N LEU A 441 15.10 -2.72 -1.49
CA LEU A 441 14.51 -4.00 -1.13
C LEU A 441 13.26 -4.30 -1.94
N HIS A 442 12.35 -3.33 -2.09
CA HIS A 442 11.12 -3.52 -2.83
C HIS A 442 11.40 -3.90 -4.29
N TYR A 443 12.29 -3.15 -4.95
CA TYR A 443 12.72 -3.44 -6.32
C TYR A 443 13.36 -4.83 -6.43
N VAL A 444 14.31 -5.13 -5.55
CA VAL A 444 15.01 -6.41 -5.53
C VAL A 444 14.03 -7.58 -5.34
N LYS A 445 13.06 -7.46 -4.42
CA LYS A 445 12.02 -8.47 -4.21
C LYS A 445 11.19 -8.74 -5.46
N GLN A 446 10.77 -7.68 -6.17
CA GLN A 446 10.00 -7.85 -7.40
C GLN A 446 10.80 -8.58 -8.49
N ARG A 447 12.10 -8.28 -8.60
CA ARG A 447 12.95 -8.85 -9.64
C ARG A 447 13.37 -10.29 -9.35
N VAL A 448 13.59 -10.62 -8.07
CA VAL A 448 13.94 -11.98 -7.61
C VAL A 448 12.70 -12.89 -7.57
N ALA A 449 11.50 -12.34 -7.34
CA ALA A 449 10.26 -13.12 -7.31
C ALA A 449 10.04 -13.89 -8.63
N GLY A 450 9.90 -15.22 -8.52
CA GLY A 450 9.67 -16.11 -9.66
C GLY A 450 10.92 -16.42 -10.49
N THR A 451 12.09 -15.91 -10.12
CA THR A 451 13.38 -16.22 -10.78
C THR A 451 14.32 -17.05 -9.91
N SER A 452 14.14 -17.06 -8.58
CA SER A 452 14.89 -17.87 -7.62
C SER A 452 14.07 -18.10 -6.35
N ASP A 453 14.46 -19.09 -5.53
CA ASP A 453 13.95 -19.32 -4.18
C ASP A 453 14.51 -18.33 -3.14
N GLN A 454 15.36 -17.39 -3.58
CA GLN A 454 15.85 -16.30 -2.74
C GLN A 454 14.70 -15.41 -2.26
N VAL A 455 14.67 -15.13 -0.95
CA VAL A 455 13.72 -14.20 -0.32
C VAL A 455 14.51 -13.06 0.31
N PRO A 456 14.82 -11.99 -0.46
CA PRO A 456 15.55 -10.84 0.05
C PRO A 456 14.80 -10.18 1.21
N GLU A 457 15.50 -9.75 2.25
CA GLU A 457 14.88 -9.14 3.44
C GLU A 457 15.67 -7.93 3.93
N ILE A 458 14.99 -7.05 4.68
CA ILE A 458 15.62 -5.93 5.36
C ILE A 458 15.36 -6.01 6.85
N TYR A 459 16.40 -5.73 7.63
CA TYR A 459 16.38 -5.74 9.08
C TYR A 459 16.78 -4.38 9.63
N PHE A 460 16.01 -3.95 10.61
CA PHE A 460 16.17 -2.67 11.28
C PHE A 460 16.94 -2.88 12.58
N ILE A 461 18.06 -2.17 12.73
CA ILE A 461 18.75 -2.08 14.02
C ILE A 461 18.19 -0.84 14.71
N ARG A 462 17.10 -1.02 15.48
CA ARG A 462 16.46 0.05 16.26
C ARG A 462 16.85 -0.03 17.73
N ASN A 463 17.03 1.15 18.34
CA ASN A 463 16.88 1.30 19.79
C ASN A 463 15.38 1.29 20.15
N SER A 464 15.04 0.71 21.30
CA SER A 464 13.66 0.69 21.79
C SER A 464 13.18 2.12 22.08
N GLY A 465 12.32 2.69 21.23
CA GLY A 465 11.60 3.92 21.60
C GLY A 465 11.00 4.79 20.49
N HIS A 466 11.52 4.80 19.25
CA HIS A 466 11.10 5.80 18.25
C HIS A 466 10.68 5.24 16.89
N ARG A 467 9.72 5.92 16.24
CA ARG A 467 9.31 5.67 14.84
C ARG A 467 10.41 6.25 13.94
N GLY A 468 11.10 5.39 13.20
CA GLY A 468 12.22 5.75 12.34
C GLY A 468 11.83 6.79 11.28
N GLY A 469 12.73 7.75 11.03
CA GLY A 469 12.65 8.68 9.90
C GLY A 469 13.09 8.03 8.59
N ASP A 470 12.87 8.75 7.49
CA ASP A 470 13.18 8.32 6.12
C ASP A 470 14.70 8.15 5.92
N PHE A 471 15.11 7.02 5.35
CA PHE A 471 16.51 6.63 5.18
C PHE A 471 16.96 6.82 3.73
N VAL A 472 17.39 8.03 3.37
CA VAL A 472 17.75 8.37 1.98
C VAL A 472 19.27 8.47 1.82
N PHE A 473 19.82 7.83 0.80
CA PHE A 473 21.13 8.11 0.23
C PHE A 473 20.93 8.95 -1.02
N GLU A 474 21.48 10.16 -1.07
CA GLU A 474 21.40 11.05 -2.23
C GLU A 474 22.76 11.16 -2.93
N GLY A 475 22.75 11.12 -4.25
CA GLY A 475 23.87 11.38 -5.14
C GLY A 475 24.06 12.88 -5.35
N ARG A 476 25.10 13.22 -6.13
CA ARG A 476 25.40 14.60 -6.49
C ARG A 476 24.54 15.11 -7.62
#